data_AF-Q83AG7-F1
#
_entry.id   AF-Q83AG7-F1
#
_cell.length_a   1.000
_cell.length_b   1.000
_cell.length_c   1.000
_cell.angle_alpha   90.00
_cell.angle_beta   90.00
_cell.angle_gamma   90.00
#
_symmetry.space_group_name_H-M   'P 1'
#
loop_
_entity.id
_entity.type
_entity.pdbx_description
1 polymer ?
#
loop_
_entity_poly.entity_id
_entity_poly.type
_entity_poly.pdbx_seq_one_letter_code
_entity_poly.pdbx_strand_id
1 'polypeptide(L)' 'MSMARKYSKAAQKEVQKEMRRYKKGKAHSGPKKKKVKSRKQAIAIGLSKARKKGAKVPKKAKARSR' A
#
# COMPACT_ATOMS: atom_id res chain seq x y z
N MET A 1 -21.60 15.83 -10.78
CA MET A 1 -20.82 14.63 -11.15
C MET A 1 -19.96 14.17 -9.97
N SER A 2 -20.19 12.97 -9.42
CA SER A 2 -19.35 12.45 -8.34
C SER A 2 -17.96 12.09 -8.86
N MET A 3 -16.92 12.76 -8.37
CA MET A 3 -15.53 12.50 -8.76
C MET A 3 -15.17 11.04 -8.47
N ALA A 4 -14.89 10.25 -9.52
CA ALA A 4 -14.57 8.85 -9.37
C ALA A 4 -13.31 8.70 -8.49
N ARG A 5 -13.42 7.98 -7.37
CA ARG A 5 -12.28 7.78 -6.45
C ARG A 5 -11.12 7.11 -7.20
N LYS A 6 -9.92 7.69 -7.09
CA LYS A 6 -8.68 7.15 -7.68
C LYS A 6 -8.32 5.77 -7.13
N TYR A 7 -8.71 5.48 -5.88
CA TYR A 7 -8.49 4.21 -5.21
C TYR A 7 -9.83 3.59 -4.81
N SER A 8 -9.95 2.26 -4.91
CA SER A 8 -11.11 1.53 -4.37
C SER A 8 -11.14 1.56 -2.84
N LYS A 9 -12.34 1.38 -2.26
CA LYS A 9 -12.51 1.17 -0.82
C LYS A 9 -11.67 -0.02 -0.32
N ALA A 10 -11.56 -1.08 -1.13
CA ALA A 10 -10.72 -2.24 -0.82
C ALA A 10 -9.23 -1.87 -0.68
N ALA A 11 -8.71 -1.05 -1.59
CA ALA A 11 -7.34 -0.56 -1.50
C ALA A 11 -7.09 0.28 -0.24
N GLN A 12 -8.04 1.14 0.12
CA GLN A 12 -7.98 1.95 1.35
C GLN A 12 -7.95 1.06 2.61
N LYS A 13 -8.80 0.01 2.66
CA LYS A 13 -8.83 -0.95 3.78
C LYS A 13 -7.50 -1.69 3.94
N GLU A 14 -6.86 -2.11 2.84
CA GLU A 14 -5.56 -2.79 2.90
C GLU A 14 -4.45 -1.87 3.43
N VAL A 15 -4.43 -0.62 2.97
CA VAL A 15 -3.48 0.39 3.49
C VAL A 15 -3.73 0.64 4.97
N GLN A 16 -4.99 0.78 5.40
CA GLN A 16 -5.35 0.97 6.80
C GLN A 16 -4.90 -0.21 7.67
N LYS A 17 -5.09 -1.46 7.20
CA LYS A 17 -4.65 -2.67 7.90
C LYS A 17 -3.14 -2.70 8.07
N GLU A 18 -2.40 -2.35 7.01
CA GLU A 18 -0.94 -2.29 7.07
C GLU A 18 -0.44 -1.17 8.00
N MET A 19 -1.08 0.00 7.92
CA MET A 19 -0.79 1.13 8.81
C MET A 19 -1.06 0.80 10.28
N ARG A 20 -2.13 0.04 10.59
CA ARG A 20 -2.40 -0.43 11.95
C ARG A 20 -1.31 -1.40 12.44
N ARG A 21 -0.79 -2.28 11.58
CA ARG A 21 0.33 -3.17 11.91
C ARG A 21 1.62 -2.39 12.13
N TYR A 22 1.86 -1.36 11.32
CA TYR A 22 3.02 -0.47 11.46
C TYR A 22 2.97 0.30 12.79
N LYS A 23 1.84 0.93 13.12
CA LYS A 23 1.64 1.63 14.40
C LYS A 23 1.84 0.70 15.62
N LYS A 24 1.53 -0.59 15.47
CA LYS A 24 1.77 -1.62 16.50
C LYS A 24 3.21 -2.16 16.53
N GLY A 25 4.10 -1.70 15.65
CA GLY A 25 5.47 -2.21 15.53
C GLY A 25 5.59 -3.62 14.94
N LYS A 26 4.52 -4.17 14.35
CA LYS A 26 4.43 -5.56 13.87
C LYS A 26 4.47 -5.67 12.33
N ALA A 27 4.60 -4.56 11.61
CA ALA A 27 4.70 -4.58 10.15
C ALA A 27 6.11 -5.01 9.71
N HIS A 28 6.15 -5.99 8.81
CA HIS A 28 7.37 -6.57 8.26
C HIS A 28 7.29 -6.64 6.72
N SER A 29 8.44 -6.63 6.07
CA SER A 29 8.57 -6.58 4.61
C SER A 29 9.57 -7.61 4.10
N GLY A 30 9.30 -8.13 2.89
CA GLY A 30 10.19 -9.03 2.17
C GLY A 30 10.31 -10.44 2.77
N PRO A 31 11.10 -11.32 2.13
CA PRO A 31 11.31 -12.70 2.55
C PRO A 31 12.01 -12.81 3.91
N LYS A 32 12.95 -11.89 4.19
CA LYS A 32 13.67 -11.81 5.48
C LYS A 32 12.86 -11.19 6.62
N LYS A 33 11.55 -10.96 6.44
CA LYS A 33 10.63 -10.35 7.43
C LYS A 33 11.23 -9.12 8.13
N LYS A 34 11.86 -8.20 7.38
CA LYS A 34 12.49 -7.00 7.96
C LYS A 34 11.43 -6.03 8.46
N LYS A 35 11.61 -5.47 9.67
CA LYS A 35 10.69 -4.48 10.26
C LYS A 35 10.54 -3.26 9.34
N VAL A 36 9.31 -2.81 9.17
CA VAL A 36 9.01 -1.61 8.36
C VAL A 36 9.48 -0.38 9.11
N LYS A 37 10.38 0.40 8.49
CA LYS A 37 11.02 1.54 9.13
C LYS A 37 10.26 2.85 8.94
N SER A 38 9.48 2.98 7.86
CA SER A 38 8.81 4.23 7.53
C SER A 38 7.33 4.07 7.19
N ARG A 39 6.56 5.12 7.50
CA ARG A 39 5.13 5.22 7.13
C ARG A 39 4.93 5.12 5.62
N LYS A 40 5.80 5.76 4.82
CA LYS A 40 5.77 5.68 3.35
C LYS A 40 5.93 4.24 2.87
N GLN A 41 6.81 3.47 3.51
CA GLN A 41 7.02 2.05 3.20
C GLN A 41 5.78 1.22 3.58
N ALA A 42 5.15 1.46 4.74
CA ALA A 42 3.91 0.79 5.12
C ALA A 42 2.77 1.03 4.10
N ILE A 43 2.62 2.28 3.63
CA ILE A 43 1.63 2.62 2.59
C ILE A 43 1.95 1.88 1.28
N ALA A 44 3.22 1.86 0.87
CA ALA A 44 3.64 1.16 -0.33
C ALA A 44 3.35 -0.35 -0.27
N ILE A 45 3.56 -0.97 0.89
CA ILE A 45 3.23 -2.39 1.14
C ILE A 45 1.71 -2.61 1.07
N GLY A 46 0.93 -1.76 1.74
CA GLY A 46 -0.54 -1.82 1.68
C GLY A 46 -1.08 -1.70 0.26
N LEU A 47 -0.55 -0.76 -0.53
CA LEU A 47 -0.90 -0.60 -1.95
C LEU A 47 -0.46 -1.79 -2.80
N SER A 48 0.68 -2.41 -2.51
CA SER A 48 1.13 -3.63 -3.19
C SER A 48 0.21 -4.82 -2.90
N LYS A 49 -0.22 -5.01 -1.65
CA LYS A 49 -1.21 -6.03 -1.27
C LYS A 49 -2.56 -5.80 -1.94
N ALA A 50 -3.03 -4.56 -1.98
CA ALA A 50 -4.24 -4.19 -2.69
C ALA A 50 -4.18 -4.58 -4.18
N ARG A 51 -3.06 -4.30 -4.87
CA ARG A 51 -2.86 -4.71 -6.27
C ARG A 51 -2.89 -6.24 -6.44
N LYS A 52 -2.19 -6.98 -5.57
CA LYS A 52 -2.20 -8.46 -5.60
C LYS A 52 -3.59 -9.05 -5.40
N LYS A 53 -4.46 -8.36 -4.67
CA LYS A 53 -5.87 -8.75 -4.45
C LYS A 53 -6.82 -8.28 -5.56
N GLY A 54 -6.32 -7.69 -6.65
CA GLY A 54 -7.15 -7.19 -7.75
C GLY A 54 -7.91 -5.90 -7.44
N ALA A 55 -7.62 -5.22 -6.32
CA ALA A 55 -8.29 -3.97 -5.99
C ALA A 55 -7.86 -2.85 -6.96
N LYS A 56 -8.80 -1.95 -7.30
CA LYS A 56 -8.49 -0.76 -8.13
C LYS A 56 -7.47 0.12 -7.42
N VAL A 57 -6.26 0.14 -7.95
CA VAL A 57 -5.14 0.99 -7.53
C VAL A 57 -4.53 1.61 -8.80
N PRO A 58 -4.29 2.93 -8.83
CA PRO A 58 -3.61 3.58 -9.94
C PRO A 58 -2.28 2.89 -10.28
N LYS A 59 -1.99 2.82 -11.58
CA LYS A 59 -0.70 2.36 -12.08
C LYS A 59 0.40 3.25 -11.48
N LYS A 60 1.54 2.65 -11.15
CA LYS A 60 2.72 3.45 -10.80
C LYS A 60 3.05 4.32 -12.02
N ALA A 61 3.36 5.59 -11.80
CA ALA A 61 3.92 6.41 -12.87
C ALA A 61 5.18 5.71 -13.40
N LYS A 62 5.32 5.65 -14.74
CA LYS A 62 6.54 5.14 -15.36
C LYS A 62 7.68 6.02 -14.82
N ALA A 63 8.72 5.40 -14.25
CA ALA A 63 9.92 6.16 -13.94
C ALA A 63 10.42 6.72 -15.27
N ARG A 64 10.57 8.05 -15.37
CA ARG A 64 11.24 8.66 -16.51
C ARG A 64 12.65 8.07 -16.49
N SER A 65 12.98 7.22 -17.47
CA SER A 65 14.34 6.74 -17.65
C SER A 65 15.22 7.99 -17.75
N ARG A 66 16.24 8.07 -16.90
CA ARG A 66 17.30 9.06 -17.07
C ARG A 66 18.16 8.64 -18.24
#